data_AF-A0A958RLH3-F1
#
_entry.id   AF-A0A958RLH3-F1
#
_cell.length_a   1.000
_cell.length_b   1.000
_cell.length_c   1.000
_cell.angle_alpha   90.00
_cell.angle_beta   90.00
_cell.angle_gamma   90.00
#
_symmetry.space_group_name_H-M   'P 1'
#
loop_
_entity.id
_entity.type
_entity.pdbx_description
1 polymer ?
#
loop_
_entity_poly.entity_id
_entity_poly.type
_entity_poly.pdbx_seq_one_letter_code
_entity_poly.pdbx_strand_id
1 'polypeptide(L)'
;IKSQPFTWTDLITKPTGEFYSRYFAGQGYKDGAHGLALAGLQAFSEFILHLKHWEASKFPEIDISKPQVEQTALQTIRDLSWWQAQLNATQPIKSFVWKLRRLL
;
A
#
# COMPACT_ATOMS: atom_id res chain seq x y z
N ILE A 1 11.19 -22.15 0.68
CA ILE A 1 10.69 -20.94 -0.04
C ILE A 1 10.78 -21.26 -1.52
N LYS A 2 9.65 -21.34 -2.26
CA LYS A 2 9.71 -21.51 -3.72
C LYS A 2 10.47 -20.33 -4.31
N SER A 3 11.55 -20.59 -5.05
CA SER A 3 12.36 -19.54 -5.70
C SER A 3 11.61 -18.97 -6.90
N GLN A 4 10.67 -18.06 -6.64
CA GLN A 4 10.10 -17.22 -7.69
C GLN A 4 11.22 -16.33 -8.25
N PRO A 5 11.27 -16.07 -9.57
CA PRO A 5 12.25 -15.16 -10.13
C PRO A 5 12.05 -13.75 -9.53
N PHE A 6 13.16 -13.06 -9.30
CA PHE A 6 13.10 -11.67 -8.86
C PHE A 6 12.45 -10.79 -9.93
N THR A 7 11.50 -9.95 -9.49
CA THR A 7 10.80 -9.00 -10.35
C THR A 7 11.00 -7.60 -9.77
N TRP A 8 11.54 -6.67 -10.56
CA TRP A 8 11.89 -5.34 -10.06
C TRP A 8 10.68 -4.53 -9.60
N THR A 9 9.50 -4.72 -10.21
CA THR A 9 8.27 -4.01 -9.85
C THR A 9 7.82 -4.31 -8.43
N ASP A 10 8.17 -5.51 -7.91
CA ASP A 10 7.84 -5.92 -6.55
C ASP A 10 8.51 -4.99 -5.51
N LEU A 11 9.65 -4.35 -5.83
CA LEU A 11 10.28 -3.34 -4.96
C LEU A 11 9.39 -2.11 -4.72
N ILE A 12 8.36 -1.89 -5.55
CA ILE A 12 7.42 -0.77 -5.44
C ILE A 12 6.04 -1.27 -5.05
N THR A 13 5.50 -2.25 -5.78
CA THR A 13 4.11 -2.68 -5.64
C THR A 13 3.85 -3.40 -4.33
N LYS A 14 4.83 -4.13 -3.79
CA LYS A 14 4.66 -4.93 -2.57
C LYS A 14 4.73 -4.06 -1.31
N PRO A 15 5.73 -3.16 -1.14
CA PRO A 15 5.74 -2.20 -0.04
C PRO A 15 4.52 -1.29 0.00
N THR A 16 4.11 -0.76 -1.16
CA THR A 16 2.93 0.13 -1.24
C THR A 16 1.63 -0.64 -0.98
N GLY A 17 1.52 -1.88 -1.48
CA GLY A 17 0.42 -2.77 -1.14
C GLY A 17 0.31 -3.07 0.35
N GLU A 18 1.43 -3.37 1.03
CA GLU A 18 1.46 -3.59 2.47
C GLU A 18 1.08 -2.31 3.24
N PHE A 19 1.61 -1.15 2.83
CA PHE A 19 1.21 0.14 3.40
C PHE A 19 -0.30 0.34 3.29
N TYR A 20 -0.87 0.20 2.10
CA TYR A 20 -2.29 0.43 1.87
C TYR A 20 -3.17 -0.56 2.64
N SER A 21 -2.77 -1.83 2.70
CA SER A 21 -3.46 -2.86 3.47
C SER A 21 -3.51 -2.50 4.95
N ARG A 22 -2.38 -2.15 5.57
CA ARG A 22 -2.32 -1.79 7.00
C ARG A 22 -3.01 -0.47 7.28
N TYR A 23 -2.72 0.55 6.48
CA TYR A 23 -3.17 1.90 6.74
C TYR A 23 -4.67 2.07 6.44
N PHE A 24 -5.14 1.59 5.29
CA PHE A 24 -6.52 1.75 4.85
C PHE A 24 -7.43 0.58 5.26
N ALA A 25 -7.09 -0.66 4.88
CA ALA A 25 -7.92 -1.84 5.20
C ALA A 25 -7.94 -2.13 6.70
N GLY A 26 -6.76 -2.08 7.33
CA GLY A 26 -6.56 -2.20 8.77
C GLY A 26 -6.99 -0.98 9.57
N GLN A 27 -7.50 0.07 8.90
CA GLN A 27 -7.95 1.32 9.52
C GLN A 27 -6.89 2.04 10.36
N GLY A 28 -5.60 1.81 10.10
CA GLY A 28 -4.49 2.51 10.77
C GLY A 28 -4.59 4.03 10.67
N TYR A 29 -5.26 4.58 9.66
CA TYR A 29 -5.57 6.02 9.60
C TYR A 29 -6.38 6.55 10.79
N LYS A 30 -7.13 5.69 11.50
CA LYS A 30 -7.90 6.07 12.71
C LYS A 30 -7.00 6.23 13.94
N ASP A 31 -5.82 5.63 13.93
CA ASP A 31 -4.82 5.72 15.00
C ASP A 31 -3.86 6.91 14.80
N GLY A 32 -4.13 7.73 13.77
CA GLY A 32 -3.34 8.92 13.45
C GLY A 32 -1.88 8.58 13.16
N ALA A 33 -0.97 9.30 13.84
CA ALA A 33 0.47 9.14 13.63
C ALA A 33 0.98 7.73 13.98
N HIS A 34 0.38 7.04 14.96
CA HIS A 34 0.81 5.69 15.34
C HIS A 34 0.52 4.68 14.22
N GLY A 35 -0.68 4.71 13.65
CA GLY A 35 -1.04 3.82 12.55
C GLY A 35 -0.30 4.16 11.26
N LEU A 36 -0.04 5.44 11.00
CA LEU A 36 0.83 5.86 9.90
C LEU A 36 2.26 5.32 10.05
N ALA A 37 2.84 5.49 11.24
CA ALA A 37 4.19 4.99 11.53
C ALA A 37 4.26 3.47 11.41
N LEU A 38 3.29 2.74 11.98
CA LEU A 38 3.23 1.29 11.89
C LEU A 38 3.09 0.79 10.45
N ALA A 39 2.16 1.36 9.67
CA ALA A 39 2.00 0.99 8.27
C ALA A 39 3.25 1.31 7.43
N GLY A 40 3.91 2.45 7.72
CA GLY A 40 5.18 2.82 7.09
C GLY A 40 6.33 1.86 7.42
N LEU A 41 6.45 1.45 8.69
CA LEU A 41 7.43 0.44 9.11
C LEU A 41 7.19 -0.90 8.42
N GLN A 42 5.93 -1.30 8.25
CA GLN A 42 5.59 -2.53 7.56
C GLN A 42 5.92 -2.49 6.07
N ALA A 43 5.63 -1.37 5.41
CA ALA A 43 6.06 -1.14 4.03
C ALA A 43 7.59 -1.19 3.88
N PHE A 44 8.32 -0.58 4.82
CA PHE A 44 9.78 -0.61 4.82
C PHE A 44 10.32 -2.02 5.05
N SER A 45 9.73 -2.79 5.96
CA SER A 45 10.07 -4.20 6.16
C SER A 45 9.89 -5.02 4.89
N GLU A 46 8.78 -4.84 4.18
CA GLU A 46 8.50 -5.52 2.91
C GLU A 46 9.49 -5.11 1.81
N PHE A 47 9.88 -3.83 1.78
CA PHE A 47 10.91 -3.33 0.86
C PHE A 47 12.27 -4.00 1.11
N ILE A 48 12.70 -4.07 2.37
CA ILE A 48 13.94 -4.75 2.75
C ILE A 48 13.89 -6.23 2.40
N LEU A 49 12.76 -6.92 2.63
CA LEU A 49 12.59 -8.32 2.24
C LEU A 49 12.87 -8.52 0.74
N HIS A 50 12.37 -7.63 -0.11
CA HIS A 50 12.52 -7.75 -1.55
C HIS A 50 13.91 -7.33 -2.06
N LEU A 51 14.57 -6.38 -1.37
CA LEU A 51 15.99 -6.12 -1.59
C LEU A 51 16.85 -7.34 -1.21
N LYS A 52 16.52 -8.04 -0.12
CA LYS A 52 17.17 -9.30 0.26
C LYS A 52 16.92 -10.42 -0.74
N HIS A 53 15.73 -10.45 -1.37
CA HIS A 53 15.46 -11.36 -2.47
C HIS A 53 16.35 -11.04 -3.69
N TRP A 54 16.47 -9.77 -4.08
CA TRP A 54 17.36 -9.33 -5.16
C TRP A 54 18.83 -9.71 -4.91
N GLU A 55 19.31 -9.51 -3.68
CA GLU A 55 20.64 -9.93 -3.22
C GLU A 55 20.82 -11.46 -3.32
N ALA A 56 19.84 -12.23 -2.83
CA ALA A 56 19.88 -13.68 -2.89
C ALA A 56 19.89 -14.20 -4.34
N SER A 57 19.26 -13.47 -5.27
CA SER A 57 19.29 -13.72 -6.71
C SER A 57 20.59 -13.27 -7.39
N LYS A 58 21.59 -12.80 -6.64
CA LYS A 58 22.89 -12.31 -7.13
C LYS A 58 22.82 -11.04 -7.97
N PHE A 59 21.88 -10.14 -7.64
CA PHE A 59 21.76 -8.84 -8.27
C PHE A 59 21.67 -8.92 -9.80
N PRO A 60 20.71 -9.66 -10.37
CA PRO A 60 20.56 -9.74 -11.82
C PRO A 60 20.43 -8.32 -12.40
N GLU A 61 21.15 -8.07 -13.49
CA GLU A 61 20.97 -6.85 -14.28
C GLU A 61 19.59 -6.91 -14.96
N ILE A 62 18.83 -5.82 -14.81
CA ILE A 62 17.50 -5.70 -15.37
C ILE A 62 17.44 -4.37 -16.12
N ASP A 63 17.14 -4.45 -17.40
CA ASP A 63 16.83 -3.27 -18.19
C ASP A 63 15.41 -2.80 -17.83
N ILE A 64 15.32 -1.61 -17.25
CA ILE A 64 14.06 -1.00 -16.85
C ILE A 64 13.75 0.11 -17.86
N SER A 65 12.81 -0.18 -18.76
CA SER A 65 12.37 0.79 -19.75
C SER A 65 11.45 1.85 -19.13
N LYS A 66 11.50 3.07 -19.67
CA LYS A 66 10.62 4.18 -19.26
C LYS A 66 9.12 3.79 -19.23
N PRO A 67 8.56 3.10 -20.24
CA PRO A 67 7.15 2.70 -20.20
C PRO A 67 6.81 1.77 -19.03
N GLN A 68 7.73 0.89 -18.63
CA GLN A 68 7.50 -0.01 -17.50
C GLN A 68 7.49 0.74 -16.15
N VAL A 69 8.36 1.75 -16.00
CA VAL A 69 8.34 2.66 -14.84
C VAL A 69 7.02 3.41 -14.78
N GLU A 70 6.60 4.02 -15.90
CA GLU A 70 5.34 4.75 -16.00
C GLU A 70 4.15 3.84 -15.66
N GLN A 71 4.10 2.63 -16.21
CA GLN A 71 3.03 1.67 -15.93
C GLN A 71 2.97 1.29 -14.45
N THR A 72 4.12 1.05 -13.81
CA THR A 72 4.20 0.67 -12.40
C THR A 72 3.80 1.82 -11.48
N ALA A 73 4.21 3.05 -11.81
CA ALA A 73 3.79 4.26 -11.11
C ALA A 73 2.28 4.49 -11.25
N LEU A 74 1.75 4.41 -12.47
CA LEU A 74 0.31 4.55 -12.73
C LEU A 74 -0.50 3.49 -11.98
N GLN A 75 -0.02 2.25 -11.91
CA GLN A 75 -0.66 1.20 -11.13
C GLN A 75 -0.69 1.56 -9.63
N THR A 76 0.44 1.97 -9.08
CA THR A 76 0.55 2.37 -7.66
C THR A 76 -0.38 3.55 -7.31
N ILE A 77 -0.52 4.51 -8.23
CA ILE A 77 -1.44 5.65 -8.11
C ILE A 77 -2.90 5.21 -8.18
N ARG A 78 -3.24 4.28 -9.09
CA ARG A 78 -4.59 3.72 -9.19
C ARG A 78 -4.98 2.95 -7.94
N ASP A 79 -4.05 2.21 -7.35
CA ASP A 79 -4.31 1.48 -6.12
C ASP A 79 -4.59 2.46 -4.97
N LEU A 80 -3.79 3.53 -4.86
CA LEU A 80 -4.05 4.59 -3.90
C LEU A 80 -5.41 5.25 -4.10
N SER A 81 -5.76 5.60 -5.35
CA SER A 81 -7.04 6.25 -5.64
C SER A 81 -8.23 5.34 -5.32
N TRP A 82 -8.09 4.03 -5.54
CA TRP A 82 -9.08 3.04 -5.14
C TRP A 82 -9.27 3.01 -3.61
N TRP A 83 -8.18 2.99 -2.84
CA TRP A 83 -8.28 3.02 -1.37
C TRP A 83 -8.91 4.31 -0.85
N GLN A 84 -8.57 5.46 -1.45
CA GLN A 84 -9.20 6.74 -1.12
C GLN A 84 -10.71 6.73 -1.43
N ALA A 85 -11.11 6.17 -2.57
CA ALA A 85 -12.52 6.01 -2.92
C ALA A 85 -13.24 5.11 -1.90
N GLN A 86 -12.61 4.01 -1.48
CA GLN A 86 -13.15 3.11 -0.47
C GLN A 86 -13.33 3.80 0.89
N LEU A 87 -12.37 4.64 1.32
CA LEU A 87 -12.52 5.45 2.53
C LEU A 87 -13.74 6.37 2.46
N ASN A 88 -13.93 7.03 1.32
CA ASN A 88 -15.06 7.94 1.11
C ASN A 88 -16.40 7.20 1.09
N ALA A 89 -16.45 6.02 0.46
CA ALA A 89 -17.64 5.17 0.43
C ALA A 89 -17.99 4.61 1.83
N THR A 90 -16.99 4.37 2.68
CA THR A 90 -17.16 3.81 4.04
C THR A 90 -17.47 4.88 5.10
N GLN A 91 -17.81 6.10 4.71
CA GLN A 91 -18.32 7.16 5.62
C GLN A 91 -19.86 7.18 5.87
N PRO A 92 -20.67 6.09 5.82
CA PRO A 92 -22.13 6.25 5.87
C PRO A 92 -22.74 6.41 7.27
N ILE A 93 -21.98 6.63 8.35
CA ILE A 93 -22.56 6.58 9.72
C ILE A 93 -22.56 7.91 10.47
N LYS A 94 -21.69 8.89 10.13
CA LYS A 94 -21.77 10.20 10.80
C LYS A 94 -23.12 10.86 10.51
N SER A 95 -23.60 10.86 9.27
CA SER A 95 -24.86 11.52 8.91
C SER A 95 -26.09 10.92 9.62
N PHE A 96 -26.09 9.62 9.91
CA PHE A 96 -27.20 8.95 10.60
C PHE A 96 -27.18 9.23 12.11
N VAL A 97 -26.00 9.19 12.75
CA VAL A 97 -25.84 9.54 14.18
C VAL A 97 -26.18 11.02 14.43
N TRP A 98 -25.78 11.94 13.53
CA TRP A 98 -26.17 13.36 13.58
C TRP A 98 -27.65 13.61 13.26
N LYS A 99 -28.33 12.69 12.55
CA LYS A 99 -29.78 12.76 12.31
C LYS A 99 -30.56 12.25 13.52
N LEU A 100 -30.14 11.15 14.15
CA LEU A 100 -30.73 10.62 15.37
C LEU A 100 -30.59 11.57 16.57
N ARG A 101 -29.43 12.22 16.73
CA ARG A 101 -29.21 13.26 17.76
C ARG A 101 -30.03 14.54 17.57
N ARG A 102 -30.67 14.74 16.41
CA ARG A 102 -31.57 15.88 16.15
C ARG A 102 -33.05 15.52 16.34
N LEU A 103 -33.35 14.25 16.59
CA LEU A 103 -34.70 13.71 16.76
C LEU A 103 -34.97 13.19 18.19
N LEU A 104 -33.96 13.26 19.08
CA LEU A 104 -34.02 13.08 20.53
C LEU A 104 -33.68 14.43 21.18
#